data_AF-U1HM16-F1
#
_entry.id   AF-U1HM16-F1
#
_cell.length_a   1.000
_cell.length_b   1.000
_cell.length_c   1.000
_cell.angle_alpha   90.00
_cell.angle_beta   90.00
_cell.angle_gamma   90.00
#
_symmetry.space_group_name_H-M   'P 1'
#
loop_
_entity.id
_entity.type
_entity.pdbx_description
1 polymer ?
#
loop_
_entity_poly.entity_id
_entity_poly.type
_entity_poly.pdbx_seq_one_letter_code
_entity_poly.pdbx_strand_id
1 'polypeptide(L)'
;MAVNDPEHPELARERQDVDVPNAPLVAEKNFQTGRGGAGNIHHLTEEERAQAKEHNQHVRATSQGRRNSKERDHLRELAEKGKEKLFGHRDSKP
;
A
#
# COMPACT_ATOMS: atom_id res chain seq x y z
N MET A 1 18.44 3.94 13.51
CA MET A 1 18.00 5.27 14.01
C MET A 1 18.86 6.31 13.34
N ALA A 2 18.32 7.48 13.00
CA ALA A 2 19.11 8.56 12.41
C ALA A 2 20.23 8.96 13.39
N VAL A 3 21.47 9.04 12.89
CA VAL A 3 22.62 9.47 13.70
C VAL A 3 22.53 10.99 13.81
N ASN A 4 22.47 11.50 15.04
CA ASN A 4 22.45 12.93 15.31
C ASN A 4 23.90 13.43 15.32
N ASP A 5 24.32 14.05 14.22
CA ASP A 5 25.61 14.72 14.11
C ASP A 5 25.48 16.16 14.61
N PRO A 6 26.14 16.55 15.72
CA PRO A 6 26.05 17.90 16.27
C PRO A 6 26.64 18.98 15.36
N GLU A 7 27.60 18.63 14.49
CA GLU A 7 28.24 19.58 13.57
C GLU A 7 27.36 19.82 12.34
N HIS A 8 26.49 18.86 12.01
CA HIS A 8 25.57 18.89 10.87
C HIS A 8 24.13 18.55 11.26
N PRO A 9 23.49 19.37 12.11
CA PRO A 9 22.15 19.10 12.61
C PRO A 9 21.07 19.17 11.51
N GLU A 10 21.36 19.82 10.37
CA GLU A 10 20.51 19.85 9.18
C GLU A 10 20.30 18.46 8.56
N LEU A 11 21.34 17.63 8.50
CA LEU A 11 21.26 16.28 7.92
C LEU A 11 20.42 15.35 8.78
N ALA A 12 20.51 15.51 10.10
CA ALA A 12 19.69 14.75 11.04
C ALA A 12 18.21 15.15 10.96
N ARG A 13 17.92 16.43 10.67
CA ARG A 13 16.56 16.93 10.47
C ARG A 13 15.96 16.42 9.16
N GLU A 14 16.68 16.58 8.05
CA GLU A 14 16.23 16.12 6.72
C GLU A 14 15.94 14.62 6.72
N ARG A 15 16.76 13.80 7.40
CA ARG A 15 16.54 12.34 7.52
C ARG A 15 15.38 11.96 8.44
N GLN A 16 14.93 12.87 9.29
CA GLN A 16 13.78 12.67 10.18
C GLN A 16 12.48 13.25 9.62
N ASP A 17 12.59 14.18 8.66
CA ASP A 17 11.45 14.68 7.93
C ASP A 17 10.81 13.53 7.14
N VAL A 18 9.51 13.40 7.32
CA VAL A 18 8.70 12.41 6.62
C VAL A 18 8.04 13.15 5.46
N ASP A 19 8.40 12.79 4.24
CA ASP A 19 7.72 13.32 3.06
C ASP A 19 6.21 13.11 3.21
N VAL A 20 5.45 14.19 2.98
CA VAL A 20 3.99 14.11 2.96
C VAL A 20 3.64 13.22 1.78
N PRO A 21 3.00 12.04 1.99
CA PRO A 21 2.54 11.26 0.87
C PRO A 21 1.59 12.14 0.05
N ASN A 22 1.73 12.13 -1.27
CA ASN A 22 0.76 12.78 -2.16
C ASN A 22 -0.65 12.41 -1.68
N ALA A 23 -1.47 13.43 -1.40
CA ALA A 23 -2.81 13.31 -0.86
C ALA A 23 -3.63 12.24 -1.60
N PRO A 24 -4.53 11.54 -0.91
CA PRO A 24 -4.38 10.11 -0.74
C PRO A 24 -5.12 9.35 -1.84
N LEU A 25 -4.39 8.43 -2.47
CA LEU A 25 -4.93 7.22 -3.10
C LEU A 25 -5.74 6.33 -2.13
N VAL A 26 -6.01 6.75 -0.89
CA VAL A 26 -6.48 5.84 0.18
C VAL A 26 -7.54 6.45 1.11
N ALA A 27 -7.63 7.76 1.30
CA ALA A 27 -8.48 8.30 2.38
C ALA A 27 -9.81 8.86 1.87
N GLU A 28 -10.90 8.17 2.17
CA GLU A 28 -12.27 8.70 2.05
C GLU A 28 -12.63 9.68 3.19
N LYS A 29 -11.69 9.89 4.13
CA LYS A 29 -11.83 10.65 5.40
C LYS A 29 -10.56 11.46 5.68
N ASN A 30 -10.63 12.31 6.70
CA ASN A 30 -9.48 13.04 7.23
C ASN A 30 -8.33 12.08 7.57
N PHE A 31 -7.12 12.40 7.11
CA PHE A 31 -5.92 11.61 7.35
C PHE A 31 -4.87 12.44 8.06
N GLN A 32 -3.95 11.77 8.74
CA GLN A 32 -2.91 12.44 9.51
C GLN A 32 -1.54 12.22 8.87
N THR A 33 -0.73 13.27 8.78
CA THR A 33 0.65 13.20 8.31
C THR A 33 1.64 13.43 9.47
N GLY A 34 2.73 12.65 9.56
CA GLY A 34 3.79 12.85 10.56
C GLY A 34 3.43 12.41 11.99
N ARG A 35 4.13 12.98 13.00
CA ARG A 35 3.92 12.66 14.43
C ARG A 35 2.74 13.45 14.99
N GLY A 36 1.72 12.75 15.50
CA GLY A 36 0.66 13.22 16.43
C GLY A 36 0.31 14.72 16.49
N GLY A 37 -0.90 15.14 16.12
CA GLY A 37 -1.39 16.49 16.46
C GLY A 37 -2.58 16.97 15.61
N ALA A 38 -3.40 17.88 16.15
CA ALA A 38 -4.57 18.42 15.44
C ALA A 38 -4.19 19.17 14.14
N GLY A 39 -3.04 19.85 14.12
CA GLY A 39 -2.54 20.55 12.92
C GLY A 39 -2.04 19.62 11.81
N ASN A 40 -1.86 18.33 12.11
CA ASN A 40 -1.43 17.31 11.16
C ASN A 40 -2.60 16.56 10.51
N ILE A 41 -3.84 16.94 10.85
CA ILE A 41 -5.06 16.36 10.29
C ILE A 41 -5.39 17.13 9.03
N HIS A 42 -5.30 16.45 7.89
CA HIS A 42 -5.72 16.99 6.61
C HIS A 42 -7.20 16.73 6.40
N HIS A 43 -7.94 17.81 6.16
CA HIS A 43 -9.33 17.78 5.73
C HIS A 43 -9.35 17.90 4.21
N LEU A 44 -9.88 16.87 3.55
CA LEU A 44 -10.07 16.88 2.11
C LEU A 44 -11.20 17.83 1.75
N THR A 45 -10.99 18.66 0.73
CA THR A 45 -12.07 19.39 0.08
C THR A 45 -12.98 18.42 -0.69
N GLU A 46 -14.21 18.85 -1.01
CA GLU A 46 -15.17 18.00 -1.74
C GLU A 46 -14.63 17.60 -3.12
N GLU A 47 -13.90 18.49 -3.78
CA GLU A 47 -13.27 18.25 -5.09
C GLU A 47 -12.18 17.16 -5.01
N GLU A 48 -11.26 17.27 -4.03
CA GLU A 48 -10.20 16.29 -3.81
C GLU A 48 -10.78 14.92 -3.42
N ARG A 49 -11.89 14.91 -2.66
CA ARG A 49 -12.60 13.70 -2.30
C ARG A 49 -13.22 13.00 -3.51
N ALA A 50 -13.79 13.76 -4.44
CA ALA A 50 -14.35 13.23 -5.68
C ALA A 50 -13.25 12.60 -6.56
N GLN A 51 -12.12 13.30 -6.71
CA GLN A 51 -10.96 12.80 -7.48
C GLN A 51 -10.37 11.53 -6.86
N ALA A 52 -10.20 11.48 -5.53
CA ALA A 52 -9.73 10.29 -4.83
C ALA A 52 -10.69 9.10 -5.03
N LYS A 53 -12.01 9.34 -5.02
CA LYS A 53 -13.01 8.31 -5.25
C LYS A 53 -12.95 7.76 -6.68
N GLU A 54 -12.86 8.63 -7.69
CA GLU A 54 -12.75 8.23 -9.09
C GLU A 54 -11.47 7.43 -9.33
N HIS A 55 -10.33 7.91 -8.83
CA HIS A 55 -9.05 7.22 -8.93
C HIS A 55 -9.11 5.84 -8.27
N ASN A 56 -9.67 5.74 -7.06
CA ASN A 56 -9.81 4.46 -6.36
C ASN A 56 -10.74 3.48 -7.08
N GLN A 57 -11.80 3.97 -7.71
CA GLN A 57 -12.66 3.15 -8.57
C GLN A 57 -11.89 2.64 -9.79
N HIS A 58 -11.10 3.50 -10.44
CA HIS A 58 -10.27 3.11 -11.58
C HIS A 58 -9.23 2.05 -11.20
N VAL A 59 -8.51 2.24 -10.08
CA VAL A 59 -7.54 1.25 -9.58
C VAL A 59 -8.23 -0.07 -9.22
N ARG A 60 -9.41 -0.03 -8.59
CA ARG A 60 -10.19 -1.26 -8.29
C ARG A 60 -10.63 -1.98 -9.56
N ALA A 61 -11.15 -1.27 -10.56
CA ALA A 61 -11.57 -1.85 -11.83
C ALA A 61 -10.38 -2.50 -12.57
N THR A 62 -9.26 -1.77 -12.67
CA THR A 62 -8.05 -2.26 -13.36
C THR A 62 -7.40 -3.44 -12.62
N SER A 63 -7.35 -3.40 -11.29
CA SER A 63 -6.82 -4.51 -10.48
C SER A 63 -7.72 -5.74 -10.51
N GLN A 64 -9.05 -5.57 -10.55
CA GLN A 64 -10.00 -6.68 -10.75
C GLN A 64 -9.90 -7.28 -12.16
N GLY A 65 -9.71 -6.45 -13.19
CA GLY A 65 -9.44 -6.94 -14.56
C GLY A 65 -8.18 -7.81 -14.62
N ARG A 66 -7.13 -7.45 -13.88
CA ARG A 66 -5.92 -8.29 -13.75
C ARG A 66 -6.14 -9.56 -12.94
N ARG A 67 -7.09 -9.60 -12.00
CA ARG A 67 -7.42 -10.82 -11.23
C ARG A 67 -8.01 -11.91 -12.12
N ASN A 68 -8.77 -11.54 -13.15
CA ASN A 68 -9.38 -12.46 -14.10
C ASN A 68 -8.54 -12.64 -15.38
N SER A 69 -7.23 -12.39 -15.30
CA SER A 69 -6.34 -12.55 -16.46
C SER A 69 -5.90 -14.00 -16.58
N LYS A 70 -5.87 -14.51 -17.82
CA LYS A 70 -5.38 -15.86 -18.15
C LYS A 70 -3.95 -16.11 -17.63
N GLU A 71 -3.15 -15.05 -17.55
CA GLU A 71 -1.79 -15.10 -17.01
C GLU A 71 -1.77 -15.44 -15.51
N ARG A 72 -2.68 -14.87 -14.71
CA ARG A 72 -2.80 -15.23 -13.29
C ARG A 72 -3.34 -16.64 -13.09
N ASP A 73 -4.27 -17.08 -13.93
CA ASP A 73 -4.78 -18.46 -13.88
C ASP A 73 -3.65 -19.47 -14.12
N HIS A 74 -2.82 -19.22 -15.13
CA HIS A 74 -1.64 -20.05 -15.42
C HIS A 74 -0.60 -20.01 -14.27
N LEU A 75 -0.35 -18.84 -13.67
CA LEU A 75 0.54 -18.71 -12.51
C LEU A 75 -0.01 -19.48 -11.30
N ARG A 76 -1.32 -19.46 -11.09
CA ARG A 76 -1.98 -20.20 -10.02
C ARG A 76 -1.87 -21.71 -10.25
N GLU A 77 -2.09 -22.18 -11.46
CA GLU A 77 -1.95 -23.59 -11.82
C GLU A 77 -0.51 -24.09 -11.61
N LEU A 78 0.50 -23.30 -12.01
CA LEU A 78 1.91 -23.60 -11.73
C LEU A 78 2.20 -23.66 -10.23
N ALA A 79 1.65 -22.73 -9.44
CA ALA A 79 1.82 -22.71 -8.00
C ALA A 79 1.16 -23.92 -7.32
N GLU A 80 -0.03 -24.31 -7.76
CA GLU A 80 -0.74 -25.50 -7.26
C GLU A 80 0.04 -26.77 -7.61
N LYS A 81 0.56 -26.90 -8.83
CA LYS A 81 1.43 -28.01 -9.24
C LYS A 81 2.74 -28.06 -8.45
N GLY A 82 3.33 -26.91 -8.14
CA GLY A 82 4.50 -26.81 -7.27
C GLY A 82 4.19 -27.23 -5.84
N LYS A 83 3.03 -26.81 -5.32
CA LYS A 83 2.55 -27.18 -3.99
C LYS A 83 2.29 -28.69 -3.89
N GLU A 84 1.66 -29.30 -4.89
CA GLU A 84 1.48 -30.76 -4.94
C GLU A 84 2.82 -31.51 -4.97
N LYS A 85 3.82 -31.02 -5.70
CA LYS A 85 5.13 -31.67 -5.74
C LYS A 85 5.89 -31.54 -4.42
N LEU A 86 5.72 -30.43 -3.70
CA LEU A 86 6.41 -30.16 -2.44
C LEU A 86 5.72 -30.79 -1.23
N PHE A 87 4.39 -30.83 -1.24
CA PHE A 87 3.57 -31.25 -0.10
C PHE A 87 2.69 -32.46 -0.42
N GLY A 88 3.04 -33.21 -1.47
CA GLY A 88 2.28 -34.31 -2.05
C GLY A 88 1.54 -35.15 -1.02
N HIS A 89 0.27 -35.41 -1.34
CA HIS A 89 -0.73 -36.17 -0.60
C HIS A 89 -0.16 -36.78 0.70
N ARG A 90 -0.19 -36.01 1.79
CA ARG A 90 -0.22 -36.65 3.11
C ARG A 90 -1.56 -37.34 3.16
N ASP A 91 -1.56 -38.58 2.68
CA ASP A 91 -2.56 -39.58 2.97
C ASP A 91 -2.84 -39.51 4.47
N SER A 92 -3.89 -38.78 4.85
CA SER A 92 -4.63 -39.12 6.04
C SER A 92 -5.37 -40.39 5.68
N LYS A 93 -4.72 -41.53 5.90
CA LYS A 93 -5.33 -42.85 5.77
C LYS A 93 -5.12 -43.58 7.09
N PRO A 94 -6.03 -44.49 7.47
CA PRO A 94 -7.49 -44.39 7.57
C PRO A 94 -7.95 -44.04 8.99
#